data_AF-A0A838KEM9-F1
#
_entry.id   AF-A0A838KEM9-F1
#
_cell.length_a   1.000
_cell.length_b   1.000
_cell.length_c   1.000
_cell.angle_alpha   90.00
_cell.angle_beta   90.00
_cell.angle_gamma   90.00
#
_symmetry.space_group_name_H-M   'P 1'
#
loop_
_entity.id
_entity.type
_entity.pdbx_description
1 polymer ?
#
loop_
_entity_poly.entity_id
_entity_poly.type
_entity_poly.pdbx_seq_one_letter_code
_entity_poly.pdbx_strand_id
1 'polypeptide(L)'
;MPALRLLPELEDSLRQIPGVKAASVVTGPDAVPTEVHVLAAPGKPAKQIVRDVQSLSLARFDIDIDHRIVSVVQIADEEVRAVDPPRHEVAPEEDGDDIQEQEESLPRPAISAIMVRSVKGETEASVTLAAHDQLFEGTSHGPAGQTHRARLVAIATLEALSELLGQPCEVESSAIVATGAREVALTVLTMVVPRTGEQALTGSAVVRGDEADAVARSVLAGLNRQLAG
;
A
#
# COMPACT_ATOMS: atom_id res chain seq x y z
N MET A 1 4.28 -14.84 11.67
CA MET A 1 3.43 -14.97 12.89
C MET A 1 2.51 -13.76 12.92
N PRO A 2 1.18 -13.94 13.07
CA PRO A 2 0.20 -12.88 12.83
C PRO A 2 0.33 -11.78 13.89
N ALA A 3 0.48 -10.53 13.46
CA ALA A 3 0.44 -9.36 14.34
C ALA A 3 -0.97 -9.27 14.95
N LEU A 4 -1.07 -9.58 16.24
CA LEU A 4 -2.31 -9.48 16.99
C LEU A 4 -2.59 -7.99 17.25
N ARG A 5 -3.81 -7.52 16.96
CA ARG A 5 -4.26 -6.17 17.35
C ARG A 5 -4.70 -6.23 18.82
N LEU A 6 -3.89 -5.72 19.76
CA LEU A 6 -4.10 -6.04 21.18
C LEU A 6 -4.33 -4.89 22.16
N LEU A 7 -4.43 -3.61 21.77
CA LEU A 7 -4.60 -2.53 22.78
C LEU A 7 -5.73 -1.53 22.45
N PRO A 8 -7.01 -1.94 22.46
CA PRO A 8 -8.14 -1.05 22.20
C PRO A 8 -8.23 0.11 23.22
N GLU A 9 -7.88 -0.14 24.49
CA GLU A 9 -7.89 0.89 25.56
C GLU A 9 -6.82 1.99 25.34
N LEU A 10 -5.67 1.61 24.77
CA LEU A 10 -4.63 2.55 24.38
C LEU A 10 -5.08 3.37 23.17
N GLU A 11 -5.64 2.75 22.14
CA GLU A 11 -6.21 3.43 20.97
C GLU A 11 -7.32 4.41 21.35
N ASP A 12 -8.22 4.03 22.26
CA ASP A 12 -9.27 4.91 22.80
C ASP A 12 -8.66 6.12 23.53
N SER A 13 -7.60 5.90 24.31
CA SER A 13 -6.93 6.98 25.05
C SER A 13 -6.14 7.93 24.15
N LEU A 14 -5.48 7.41 23.10
CA LEU A 14 -4.79 8.22 22.09
C LEU A 14 -5.77 9.08 21.30
N ARG A 15 -7.00 8.60 21.06
CA ARG A 15 -8.09 9.40 20.45
C ARG A 15 -8.54 10.58 21.31
N GLN A 16 -8.24 10.61 22.60
CA GLN A 16 -8.54 11.75 23.48
C GLN A 16 -7.48 12.86 23.40
N ILE A 17 -6.36 12.65 22.70
CA ILE A 17 -5.35 13.69 22.50
C ILE A 17 -5.95 14.81 21.64
N PRO A 18 -5.88 16.09 22.06
CA PRO A 18 -6.44 17.19 21.30
C PRO A 18 -5.83 17.27 19.90
N GLY A 19 -6.67 17.18 18.87
CA GLY A 19 -6.27 17.17 17.47
C GLY A 19 -6.15 15.79 16.85
N VAL A 20 -6.30 14.69 17.60
CA VAL A 20 -6.34 13.33 17.06
C VAL A 20 -7.78 12.93 16.71
N LYS A 21 -8.00 12.44 15.49
CA LYS A 21 -9.29 11.94 14.98
C LYS A 21 -9.41 10.43 15.07
N ALA A 22 -8.31 9.71 14.83
CA ALA A 22 -8.24 8.26 14.94
C ALA A 22 -6.84 7.84 15.35
N ALA A 23 -6.73 6.72 16.06
CA ALA A 23 -5.46 6.10 16.42
C ALA A 23 -5.59 4.59 16.30
N SER A 24 -4.55 3.92 15.79
CA SER A 24 -4.46 2.46 15.73
C SER A 24 -3.08 2.00 16.19
N VAL A 25 -3.04 0.93 16.97
CA VAL A 25 -1.82 0.36 17.54
C VAL A 25 -1.69 -1.10 17.11
N VAL A 26 -0.57 -1.41 16.45
CA VAL A 26 -0.17 -2.78 16.11
C VAL A 26 0.81 -3.25 17.16
N THR A 27 0.61 -4.47 17.66
CA THR A 27 1.48 -5.07 18.67
C THR A 27 2.13 -6.34 18.17
N GLY A 28 3.35 -6.60 18.63
CA GLY A 28 4.05 -7.86 18.42
C GLY A 28 3.50 -8.99 19.29
N PRO A 29 4.11 -10.20 19.20
CA PRO A 29 3.71 -11.38 19.99
C PRO A 29 3.74 -11.15 21.50
N ASP A 30 4.57 -10.21 21.98
CA ASP A 30 4.74 -9.90 23.40
C ASP A 30 3.83 -8.75 23.89
N ALA A 31 2.80 -8.39 23.12
CA ALA A 31 1.89 -7.26 23.39
C ALA A 31 2.56 -5.87 23.47
N VAL A 32 3.81 -5.77 22.99
CA VAL A 32 4.54 -4.49 22.85
C VAL A 32 4.13 -3.81 21.54
N PRO A 33 3.84 -2.50 21.52
CA PRO A 33 3.56 -1.77 20.29
C PRO A 33 4.73 -1.82 19.32
N THR A 34 4.46 -2.24 18.08
CA THR A 34 5.41 -2.25 16.96
C THR A 34 5.10 -1.15 15.96
N GLU A 35 3.84 -0.70 15.87
CA GLU A 35 3.44 0.44 15.05
C GLU A 35 2.29 1.21 15.72
N VAL A 36 2.30 2.53 15.57
CA VAL A 36 1.24 3.43 16.04
C VAL A 36 0.87 4.39 14.91
N HIS A 37 -0.34 4.29 14.40
CA HIS A 37 -0.86 5.15 13.32
C HIS A 37 -1.83 6.17 13.91
N VAL A 38 -1.56 7.45 13.73
CA VAL A 38 -2.34 8.55 14.30
C VAL A 38 -2.84 9.46 13.19
N LEU A 39 -4.16 9.59 13.08
CA LEU A 39 -4.80 10.55 12.20
C LEU A 39 -5.10 11.82 12.97
N ALA A 40 -4.65 12.98 12.50
CA ALA A 40 -4.81 14.25 13.18
C ALA A 40 -5.41 15.36 12.30
N ALA A 41 -6.07 16.34 12.92
CA ALA A 41 -6.45 17.59 12.28
C ALA A 41 -5.21 18.49 12.09
N PRO A 42 -5.13 19.29 11.01
CA PRO A 42 -4.09 20.30 10.86
C PRO A 42 -4.38 21.43 11.83
N GLY A 43 -3.39 21.74 12.64
CA GLY A 43 -3.49 22.76 13.69
C GLY A 43 -2.41 22.56 14.73
N LYS A 44 -2.16 21.31 15.14
CA LYS A 44 -0.96 20.93 15.89
C LYS A 44 0.12 20.38 14.95
N PRO A 45 1.40 20.68 15.15
CA PRO A 45 2.48 20.08 14.38
C PRO A 45 2.64 18.59 14.71
N ALA A 46 2.92 17.76 13.71
CA ALA A 46 3.06 16.30 13.87
C ALA A 46 4.05 15.89 14.97
N LYS A 47 5.18 16.58 15.11
CA LYS A 47 6.17 16.35 16.19
C LYS A 47 5.57 16.52 17.59
N GLN A 48 4.63 17.44 17.76
CA GLN A 48 3.95 17.64 19.04
C GLN A 48 2.93 16.53 19.29
N ILE A 49 2.26 16.04 18.25
CA ILE A 49 1.34 14.89 18.36
C ILE A 49 2.12 13.62 18.73
N VAL A 50 3.28 13.37 18.12
CA VAL A 50 4.15 12.24 18.49
C VAL A 50 4.56 12.35 19.96
N ARG A 51 4.96 13.53 20.44
CA ARG A 51 5.27 13.73 21.86
C ARG A 51 4.08 13.50 22.77
N ASP A 52 2.89 13.98 22.40
CA ASP A 52 1.66 13.77 23.16
C ASP A 52 1.33 12.26 23.24
N VAL A 53 1.53 11.51 22.16
CA VAL A 53 1.39 10.05 22.09
C VAL A 53 2.38 9.35 23.04
N GLN A 54 3.67 9.66 22.95
CA GLN A 54 4.69 9.07 23.83
C GLN A 54 4.40 9.38 25.31
N SER A 55 4.08 10.65 25.60
CA SER A 55 3.82 11.10 26.97
C SER A 55 2.57 10.46 27.56
N LEU A 56 1.50 10.30 26.77
CA LEU A 56 0.27 9.67 27.22
C LEU A 56 0.46 8.17 27.46
N SER A 57 1.11 7.48 26.54
CA SER A 57 1.37 6.04 26.62
C SER A 57 2.24 5.70 27.82
N LEU A 58 3.30 6.48 28.06
CA LEU A 58 4.17 6.28 29.22
C LEU A 58 3.42 6.58 30.53
N ALA A 59 2.67 7.67 30.60
CA ALA A 59 2.03 8.10 31.85
C ALA A 59 0.84 7.23 32.28
N ARG A 60 0.05 6.70 31.33
CA ARG A 60 -1.17 5.93 31.65
C ARG A 60 -1.02 4.43 31.55
N PHE A 61 -0.13 3.96 30.67
CA PHE A 61 -0.01 2.54 30.36
C PHE A 61 1.37 1.99 30.71
N ASP A 62 2.31 2.83 31.17
CA ASP A 62 3.71 2.46 31.44
C ASP A 62 4.41 1.87 30.20
N ILE A 63 3.99 2.31 29.01
CA ILE A 63 4.53 1.87 27.73
C ILE A 63 5.40 2.98 27.15
N ASP A 64 6.69 2.70 27.03
CA ASP A 64 7.62 3.57 26.32
C ASP A 64 7.52 3.32 24.80
N ILE A 65 6.91 4.27 24.09
CA ILE A 65 6.71 4.21 22.64
C ILE A 65 7.84 4.99 21.98
N ASP A 66 8.61 4.34 21.11
CA ASP A 66 9.59 5.05 20.27
C ASP A 66 8.85 5.92 19.24
N HIS A 67 9.26 7.18 19.10
CA HIS A 67 8.76 8.08 18.07
C HIS A 67 8.90 7.51 16.64
N ARG A 68 9.87 6.62 16.39
CA ARG A 68 10.08 5.98 15.08
C ARG A 68 8.92 5.12 14.63
N ILE A 69 8.19 4.52 15.57
CA ILE A 69 7.04 3.66 15.28
C ILE A 69 5.72 4.44 15.22
N VAL A 70 5.74 5.77 15.42
CA VAL A 70 4.56 6.64 15.40
C VAL A 70 4.44 7.36 14.05
N SER A 71 3.49 6.94 13.23
CA SER A 71 3.13 7.60 11.98
C SER A 71 1.97 8.58 12.21
N VAL A 72 2.16 9.87 11.89
CA VAL A 72 1.11 10.88 12.00
C VAL A 72 0.67 11.35 10.63
N VAL A 73 -0.60 11.12 10.30
CA VAL A 73 -1.24 11.61 9.07
C VAL A 73 -2.13 12.80 9.44
N GLN A 74 -1.90 13.95 8.82
CA GLN A 74 -2.72 15.14 9.09
C GLN A 74 -3.71 15.37 7.95
N ILE A 75 -5.01 15.45 8.27
CA ILE A 75 -6.08 15.68 7.29
C ILE A 75 -6.91 16.88 7.74
N ALA A 76 -6.90 17.93 6.91
CA ALA A 76 -7.73 19.12 7.06
C ALA A 76 -9.21 18.78 7.15
N ASP A 77 -9.87 19.28 8.19
CA ASP A 77 -11.33 19.38 8.17
C ASP A 77 -11.70 20.54 7.27
N GLU A 78 -11.80 20.24 5.98
CA GLU A 78 -12.77 20.91 5.12
C GLU A 78 -13.50 19.83 4.32
N GLU A 79 -14.79 20.08 4.13
CA GLU A 79 -15.81 19.16 3.68
C GLU A 79 -15.40 18.29 2.48
N VAL A 80 -15.86 17.04 2.55
CA VAL A 80 -16.00 16.07 1.46
C VAL A 80 -16.06 16.74 0.07
N ARG A 81 -14.91 16.83 -0.61
CA ARG A 81 -14.79 16.91 -2.07
C ARG A 81 -13.35 16.62 -2.47
N ALA A 82 -13.10 15.33 -2.65
CA ALA A 82 -11.85 14.81 -3.15
C ALA A 82 -11.68 15.12 -4.65
N VAL A 83 -10.74 15.99 -5.01
CA VAL A 83 -10.14 16.10 -6.36
C VAL A 83 -8.68 16.56 -6.27
N ASP A 84 -7.84 15.76 -6.95
CA ASP A 84 -6.49 15.88 -7.54
C ASP A 84 -5.28 16.53 -6.84
N PRO A 85 -4.11 15.84 -6.90
CA PRO A 85 -2.79 16.43 -6.66
C PRO A 85 -2.18 16.98 -7.95
N PRO A 86 -1.51 18.15 -7.92
CA PRO A 86 -0.43 18.43 -8.86
C PRO A 86 0.93 18.41 -8.14
N ARG A 87 1.74 17.46 -8.57
CA ARG A 87 3.14 17.58 -9.06
C ARG A 87 4.20 18.26 -8.18
N HIS A 88 5.28 17.48 -8.02
CA HIS A 88 6.62 17.84 -7.58
C HIS A 88 7.14 19.14 -8.24
N GLU A 89 7.68 20.03 -7.41
CA GLU A 89 8.80 20.89 -7.76
C GLU A 89 9.93 20.65 -6.75
N VAL A 90 11.15 20.56 -7.29
CA VAL A 90 12.38 20.06 -6.67
C VAL A 90 13.20 21.23 -6.12
N ALA A 91 14.11 20.89 -5.19
CA ALA A 91 15.46 21.44 -4.96
C ALA A 91 15.70 22.12 -3.58
N PRO A 92 16.97 22.28 -3.13
CA PRO A 92 17.90 21.21 -2.74
C PRO A 92 18.69 21.55 -1.42
N GLU A 93 19.55 20.61 -0.98
CA GLU A 93 20.78 20.80 -0.14
C GLU A 93 20.57 21.27 1.32
N GLU A 94 21.27 20.80 2.37
CA GLU A 94 22.59 20.18 2.48
C GLU A 94 22.79 19.56 3.90
N ASP A 95 23.77 18.66 3.98
CA ASP A 95 24.60 18.26 5.13
C ASP A 95 24.05 17.42 6.30
N GLY A 96 24.65 16.24 6.45
CA GLY A 96 24.73 15.51 7.71
C GLY A 96 25.03 14.03 7.54
N ASP A 97 26.31 13.66 7.65
CA ASP A 97 26.80 12.30 7.90
C ASP A 97 25.94 11.56 8.96
N ASP A 98 25.62 10.28 8.70
CA ASP A 98 26.02 9.15 9.54
C ASP A 98 25.09 7.92 9.43
N ILE A 99 25.74 6.78 9.18
CA ILE A 99 25.42 5.41 9.59
C ILE A 99 24.10 4.80 9.04
N GLN A 100 24.29 3.98 8.00
CA GLN A 100 23.29 3.08 7.43
C GLN A 100 23.07 1.86 8.35
N GLU A 101 21.96 1.85 9.09
CA GLU A 101 21.39 0.61 9.64
C GLU A 101 20.19 0.22 8.77
N GLN A 102 20.42 -0.78 7.91
CA GLN A 102 19.44 -1.38 7.01
C GLN A 102 18.43 -2.20 7.83
N GLU A 103 17.31 -1.58 8.18
CA GLU A 103 16.09 -2.32 8.54
C GLU A 103 15.57 -3.01 7.26
N GLU A 104 15.79 -4.32 7.16
CA GLU A 104 15.20 -5.19 6.14
C GLU A 104 13.67 -5.27 6.35
N SER A 105 12.98 -4.18 6.01
CA SER A 105 11.55 -4.19 5.75
C SER A 105 11.33 -5.12 4.56
N LEU A 106 10.50 -6.16 4.70
CA LEU A 106 10.05 -6.95 3.54
C LEU A 106 9.47 -5.96 2.52
N PRO A 107 10.16 -5.71 1.40
CA PRO A 107 9.91 -4.60 0.54
C PRO A 107 8.69 -4.92 -0.26
N ARG A 108 7.72 -4.06 -0.03
CA ARG A 108 6.50 -4.06 -0.81
C ARG A 108 6.91 -3.69 -2.24
N PRO A 109 6.64 -4.56 -3.22
CA PRO A 109 6.95 -4.24 -4.60
C PRO A 109 6.23 -2.96 -5.00
N ALA A 110 7.00 -2.00 -5.50
CA ALA A 110 6.50 -0.73 -6.00
C ALA A 110 6.51 -0.74 -7.53
N ILE A 111 5.54 -0.08 -8.15
CA ILE A 111 5.51 0.05 -9.61
C ILE A 111 6.62 1.02 -10.04
N SER A 112 7.54 0.54 -10.87
CA SER A 112 8.62 1.35 -11.45
C SER A 112 8.25 1.85 -12.85
N ALA A 113 7.73 0.95 -13.70
CA ALA A 113 7.32 1.30 -15.06
C ALA A 113 6.15 0.43 -15.53
N ILE A 114 5.30 1.00 -16.39
CA ILE A 114 4.27 0.28 -17.13
C ILE A 114 4.31 0.75 -18.57
N MET A 115 4.41 -0.19 -19.51
CA MET A 115 4.38 0.09 -20.93
C MET A 115 3.32 -0.78 -21.60
N VAL A 116 2.35 -0.15 -22.26
CA VAL A 116 1.35 -0.87 -23.05
C VAL A 116 1.42 -0.39 -24.49
N ARG A 117 1.79 -1.28 -25.40
CA ARG A 117 1.92 -1.01 -26.84
C ARG A 117 0.89 -1.84 -27.61
N SER A 118 0.20 -1.22 -28.55
CA SER A 118 -0.71 -1.92 -29.45
C SER A 118 -0.22 -1.78 -30.89
N VAL A 119 0.03 -2.91 -31.55
CA VAL A 119 0.53 -2.97 -32.93
C VAL A 119 -0.27 -4.00 -33.70
N LYS A 120 -0.81 -3.61 -34.87
CA LYS A 120 -1.48 -4.51 -35.83
C LYS A 120 -2.57 -5.43 -35.25
N GLY A 121 -3.30 -4.99 -34.22
CA GLY A 121 -4.37 -5.79 -33.62
C GLY A 121 -3.93 -6.68 -32.46
N GLU A 122 -2.67 -6.57 -32.03
CA GLU A 122 -2.15 -7.16 -30.80
C GLU A 122 -1.74 -6.07 -29.82
N THR A 123 -1.89 -6.35 -28.53
CA THR A 123 -1.44 -5.52 -27.42
C THR A 123 -0.40 -6.30 -26.62
N GLU A 124 0.73 -5.65 -26.38
CA GLU A 124 1.77 -6.05 -25.47
C GLU A 124 1.73 -5.14 -24.23
N ALA A 125 1.70 -5.73 -23.04
CA ALA A 125 1.88 -5.02 -21.78
C ALA A 125 3.16 -5.51 -21.10
N SER A 126 4.03 -4.59 -20.71
CA SER A 126 5.21 -4.83 -19.85
C SER A 126 5.07 -4.01 -18.57
N VAL A 127 5.37 -4.62 -17.43
CA VAL A 127 5.33 -4.01 -16.10
C VAL A 127 6.64 -4.31 -15.40
N THR A 128 7.25 -3.27 -14.86
CA THR A 128 8.47 -3.36 -14.03
C THR A 128 8.13 -2.98 -12.60
N LEU A 129 8.46 -3.85 -11.66
CA LEU A 129 8.32 -3.64 -10.23
C LEU A 129 9.70 -3.53 -9.58
N ALA A 130 9.81 -2.72 -8.53
CA ALA A 130 11.01 -2.57 -7.73
C ALA A 130 10.79 -3.13 -6.32
N ALA A 131 11.68 -4.00 -5.86
CA ALA A 131 11.72 -4.53 -4.50
C ALA A 131 13.17 -4.92 -4.12
N HIS A 132 13.62 -4.66 -2.89
CA HIS A 132 15.00 -4.94 -2.41
C HIS A 132 16.12 -4.45 -3.36
N ASP A 133 16.03 -3.23 -3.91
CA ASP A 133 16.97 -2.71 -4.93
C ASP A 133 17.07 -3.55 -6.22
N GLN A 134 16.16 -4.51 -6.41
CA GLN A 134 16.04 -5.31 -7.62
C GLN A 134 14.82 -4.89 -8.43
N LEU A 135 14.94 -5.05 -9.75
CA LEU A 135 13.86 -4.82 -10.69
C LEU A 135 13.35 -6.17 -11.21
N PHE A 136 12.04 -6.34 -11.17
CA PHE A 136 11.33 -7.50 -11.68
C PHE A 136 10.47 -7.07 -12.85
N GLU A 137 10.60 -7.76 -13.99
CA GLU A 137 9.84 -7.45 -15.19
C GLU A 137 8.87 -8.60 -15.51
N GLY A 138 7.66 -8.24 -15.90
CA GLY A 138 6.67 -9.16 -16.42
C GLY A 138 6.00 -8.59 -17.66
N THR A 139 5.59 -9.47 -18.54
CA THR A 139 5.08 -9.18 -19.88
C THR A 139 3.82 -9.98 -20.18
N SER A 140 3.01 -9.50 -21.12
CA SER A 140 1.90 -10.28 -21.65
C SER A 140 1.49 -9.76 -23.02
N HIS A 141 0.90 -10.64 -23.81
CA HIS A 141 0.44 -10.35 -25.16
C HIS A 141 -0.98 -10.86 -25.36
N GLY A 142 -1.76 -10.14 -26.16
CA GLY A 142 -3.09 -10.60 -26.53
C GLY A 142 -3.78 -9.69 -27.54
N PRO A 143 -5.05 -9.96 -27.88
CA PRO A 143 -5.80 -9.18 -28.85
C PRO A 143 -5.90 -7.70 -28.45
N ALA A 144 -5.79 -6.79 -29.41
CA ALA A 144 -6.01 -5.37 -29.21
C ALA A 144 -7.52 -5.09 -29.06
N GLY A 145 -7.99 -5.13 -27.82
CA GLY A 145 -9.32 -4.67 -27.44
C GLY A 145 -9.27 -4.00 -26.07
N GLN A 146 -10.06 -2.94 -25.88
CA GLN A 146 -10.16 -2.23 -24.60
C GLN A 146 -10.52 -3.18 -23.44
N THR A 147 -11.42 -4.14 -23.68
CA THR A 147 -11.84 -5.14 -22.68
C THR A 147 -10.70 -6.07 -22.23
N HIS A 148 -9.67 -6.27 -23.06
CA HIS A 148 -8.56 -7.18 -22.75
C HIS A 148 -7.37 -6.47 -22.12
N ARG A 149 -7.28 -5.13 -22.27
CA ARG A 149 -6.13 -4.33 -21.83
C ARG A 149 -5.90 -4.43 -20.32
N ALA A 150 -6.96 -4.32 -19.51
CA ALA A 150 -6.85 -4.48 -18.05
C ALA A 150 -6.34 -5.87 -17.68
N ARG A 151 -6.87 -6.93 -18.29
CA ARG A 151 -6.42 -8.30 -18.03
C ARG A 151 -4.95 -8.52 -18.42
N LEU A 152 -4.50 -7.98 -19.55
CA LEU A 152 -3.09 -8.07 -19.97
C LEU A 152 -2.16 -7.37 -18.96
N VAL A 153 -2.47 -6.14 -18.57
CA VAL A 153 -1.67 -5.42 -17.56
C VAL A 153 -1.64 -6.19 -16.24
N ALA A 154 -2.76 -6.78 -15.82
CA ALA A 154 -2.80 -7.60 -14.61
C ALA A 154 -1.91 -8.86 -14.72
N ILE A 155 -1.92 -9.53 -15.87
CA ILE A 155 -1.06 -10.71 -16.12
C ILE A 155 0.41 -10.30 -16.11
N ALA A 156 0.79 -9.23 -16.81
CA ALA A 156 2.16 -8.72 -16.80
C ALA A 156 2.62 -8.32 -15.37
N THR A 157 1.73 -7.71 -14.58
CA THR A 157 2.01 -7.39 -13.18
C THR A 157 2.22 -8.66 -12.35
N LEU A 158 1.41 -9.70 -12.57
CA LEU A 158 1.53 -10.97 -11.87
C LEU A 158 2.78 -11.74 -12.27
N GLU A 159 3.18 -11.71 -13.55
CA GLU A 159 4.44 -12.29 -14.01
C GLU A 159 5.63 -11.62 -13.31
N ALA A 160 5.63 -10.29 -13.19
CA ALA A 160 6.65 -9.54 -12.45
C ALA A 160 6.67 -9.88 -10.94
N LEU A 161 5.56 -10.36 -10.37
CA LEU A 161 5.46 -10.78 -8.96
C LEU A 161 5.74 -12.26 -8.75
N SER A 162 5.82 -13.07 -9.81
CA SER A 162 5.88 -14.53 -9.70
C SER A 162 7.09 -15.02 -8.87
N GLU A 163 8.24 -14.39 -9.07
CA GLU A 163 9.47 -14.66 -8.30
C GLU A 163 9.33 -14.29 -6.81
N LEU A 164 8.62 -13.21 -6.51
CA LEU A 164 8.42 -12.72 -5.15
C LEU A 164 7.36 -13.54 -4.37
N LEU A 165 6.36 -14.08 -5.07
CA LEU A 165 5.24 -14.80 -4.45
C LEU A 165 5.61 -16.23 -4.03
N GLY A 166 6.51 -16.90 -4.77
CA GLY A 166 6.91 -18.28 -4.49
C GLY A 166 5.79 -19.33 -4.56
N GLN A 167 4.58 -18.94 -4.99
CA GLN A 167 3.39 -19.79 -5.09
C GLN A 167 2.64 -19.51 -6.40
N PRO A 168 2.03 -20.54 -7.03
CA PRO A 168 1.22 -20.35 -8.22
C PRO A 168 0.02 -19.44 -7.95
N CYS A 169 -0.10 -18.40 -8.75
CA CYS A 169 -1.22 -17.48 -8.74
C CYS A 169 -1.60 -17.16 -10.18
N GLU A 170 -2.89 -16.98 -10.44
CA GLU A 170 -3.45 -16.69 -11.75
C GLU A 170 -4.41 -15.50 -11.70
N VAL A 171 -4.52 -14.78 -12.82
CA VAL A 171 -5.52 -13.71 -12.99
C VAL A 171 -6.83 -14.32 -13.48
N GLU A 172 -7.80 -14.43 -12.58
CA GLU A 172 -9.17 -14.85 -12.91
C GLU A 172 -9.87 -13.77 -13.76
N SER A 173 -9.89 -12.53 -13.27
CA SER A 173 -10.46 -11.39 -13.99
C SER A 173 -9.83 -10.07 -13.59
N SER A 174 -9.76 -9.12 -14.53
CA SER A 174 -9.38 -7.73 -14.23
C SER A 174 -10.14 -6.79 -15.16
N ALA A 175 -10.77 -5.77 -14.58
CA ALA A 175 -11.63 -4.84 -15.31
C ALA A 175 -11.61 -3.44 -14.70
N ILE A 176 -11.87 -2.44 -15.54
CA ILE A 176 -12.20 -1.09 -15.10
C ILE A 176 -13.71 -1.00 -14.94
N VAL A 177 -14.14 -0.64 -13.73
CA VAL A 177 -15.55 -0.51 -13.36
C VAL A 177 -15.86 0.94 -13.07
N ALA A 178 -16.77 1.53 -13.85
CA ALA A 178 -17.30 2.86 -13.59
C ALA A 178 -18.17 2.83 -12.33
N THR A 179 -17.79 3.66 -11.34
CA THR A 179 -18.47 3.80 -10.05
C THR A 179 -18.80 5.28 -9.83
N GLY A 180 -19.92 5.71 -10.41
CA GLY A 180 -20.33 7.12 -10.40
C GLY A 180 -19.35 7.99 -11.19
N ALA A 181 -18.76 8.99 -10.54
CA ALA A 181 -17.79 9.91 -11.16
C ALA A 181 -16.35 9.36 -11.19
N ARG A 182 -16.13 8.13 -10.72
CA ARG A 182 -14.80 7.52 -10.63
C ARG A 182 -14.77 6.22 -11.39
N GLU A 183 -13.59 5.87 -11.88
CA GLU A 183 -13.30 4.54 -12.40
C GLU A 183 -12.43 3.80 -11.40
N VAL A 184 -12.68 2.50 -11.26
CA VAL A 184 -11.99 1.63 -10.31
C VAL A 184 -11.51 0.39 -11.06
N ALA A 185 -10.21 0.13 -11.01
CA ALA A 185 -9.68 -1.15 -11.40
C ALA A 185 -10.04 -2.18 -10.32
N LEU A 186 -10.68 -3.27 -10.72
CA LEU A 186 -11.02 -4.42 -9.89
C LEU A 186 -10.34 -5.64 -10.46
N THR A 187 -9.59 -6.36 -9.64
CA THR A 187 -8.89 -7.58 -10.03
C THR A 187 -9.22 -8.71 -9.06
N VAL A 188 -9.52 -9.87 -9.63
CA VAL A 188 -9.71 -11.15 -8.93
C VAL A 188 -8.59 -12.08 -9.37
N LEU A 189 -7.92 -12.65 -8.38
CA LEU A 189 -6.80 -13.57 -8.54
C LEU A 189 -7.15 -14.88 -7.85
N THR A 190 -6.61 -15.98 -8.35
CA THR A 190 -6.71 -17.28 -7.71
C THR A 190 -5.33 -17.73 -7.31
N MET A 191 -5.15 -18.12 -6.06
CA MET A 191 -3.87 -18.60 -5.53
C MET A 191 -4.05 -20.01 -4.97
N VAL A 192 -3.11 -20.90 -5.27
CA VAL A 192 -3.10 -22.25 -4.71
C VAL A 192 -2.20 -22.28 -3.48
N VAL A 193 -2.82 -22.35 -2.30
CA VAL A 193 -2.09 -22.37 -1.03
C VAL A 193 -1.96 -23.81 -0.52
N PRO A 194 -0.76 -24.26 -0.12
CA PRO A 194 -0.57 -25.56 0.49
C PRO A 194 -1.52 -25.74 1.69
N ARG A 195 -2.21 -26.89 1.77
CA ARG A 195 -3.15 -27.29 2.84
C ARG A 195 -4.53 -26.63 2.85
N THR A 196 -4.72 -25.45 2.24
CA THR A 196 -6.04 -24.77 2.20
C THR A 196 -6.71 -24.81 0.84
N GLY A 197 -5.97 -25.15 -0.22
CA GLY A 197 -6.51 -25.29 -1.58
C GLY A 197 -6.54 -23.97 -2.34
N GLU A 198 -7.43 -23.86 -3.31
CA GLU A 198 -7.63 -22.63 -4.08
C GLU A 198 -8.26 -21.54 -3.22
N GLN A 199 -7.65 -20.35 -3.22
CA GLN A 199 -8.16 -19.16 -2.56
C GLN A 199 -8.35 -18.03 -3.57
N ALA A 200 -9.52 -17.39 -3.53
CA ALA A 200 -9.77 -16.17 -4.28
C ALA A 200 -9.22 -14.96 -3.52
N LEU A 201 -8.40 -14.17 -4.19
CA LEU A 201 -7.87 -12.90 -3.71
C LEU A 201 -8.44 -11.77 -4.57
N THR A 202 -8.79 -10.67 -3.92
CA THR A 202 -9.35 -9.51 -4.62
C THR A 202 -8.57 -8.26 -4.30
N GLY A 203 -8.40 -7.41 -5.29
CA GLY A 203 -7.75 -6.13 -5.13
C GLY A 203 -8.42 -5.07 -5.97
N SER A 204 -8.38 -3.83 -5.48
CA SER A 204 -9.00 -2.71 -6.16
C SER A 204 -8.16 -1.44 -6.03
N ALA A 205 -8.26 -0.57 -7.03
CA ALA A 205 -7.58 0.71 -7.03
C ALA A 205 -8.35 1.73 -7.88
N VAL A 206 -8.51 2.94 -7.34
CA VAL A 206 -9.12 4.06 -8.08
C VAL A 206 -8.19 4.50 -9.21
N VAL A 207 -8.75 4.74 -10.39
CA VAL A 207 -8.07 5.32 -11.55
C VAL A 207 -7.79 6.80 -11.26
N ARG A 208 -6.51 7.19 -11.34
CA ARG A 208 -6.04 8.58 -11.08
C ARG A 208 -5.49 9.26 -12.34
N GLY A 209 -5.77 8.70 -13.51
CA GLY A 209 -5.31 9.20 -14.81
C GLY A 209 -4.99 8.07 -15.78
N ASP A 210 -4.26 7.04 -15.32
CA ASP A 210 -3.93 5.86 -16.14
C ASP A 210 -4.63 4.61 -15.59
N GLU A 211 -5.40 3.95 -16.44
CA GLU A 211 -6.05 2.68 -16.17
C GLU A 211 -5.02 1.57 -15.91
N ALA A 212 -3.90 1.57 -16.63
CA ALA A 212 -2.88 0.53 -16.51
C ALA A 212 -2.19 0.58 -15.14
N ASP A 213 -1.85 1.78 -14.66
CA ASP A 213 -1.37 2.00 -13.30
C ASP A 213 -2.38 1.52 -12.25
N ALA A 214 -3.67 1.87 -12.42
CA ALA A 214 -4.70 1.45 -11.50
C ALA A 214 -4.84 -0.09 -11.47
N VAL A 215 -4.77 -0.74 -12.62
CA VAL A 215 -4.79 -2.20 -12.70
C VAL A 215 -3.60 -2.82 -11.97
N ALA A 216 -2.37 -2.36 -12.21
CA ALA A 216 -1.20 -2.87 -11.51
C ALA A 216 -1.32 -2.65 -9.98
N ARG A 217 -1.78 -1.47 -9.54
CA ARG A 217 -2.06 -1.20 -8.13
C ARG A 217 -3.14 -2.11 -7.55
N SER A 218 -4.16 -2.47 -8.33
CA SER A 218 -5.20 -3.40 -7.89
C SER A 218 -4.65 -4.81 -7.67
N VAL A 219 -3.76 -5.29 -8.54
CA VAL A 219 -3.06 -6.58 -8.37
C VAL A 219 -2.21 -6.57 -7.09
N LEU A 220 -1.38 -5.54 -6.92
CA LEU A 220 -0.57 -5.35 -5.72
C LEU A 220 -1.44 -5.27 -4.46
N ALA A 221 -2.57 -4.55 -4.50
CA ALA A 221 -3.49 -4.47 -3.36
C ALA A 221 -4.09 -5.83 -2.97
N GLY A 222 -4.31 -6.72 -3.95
CA GLY A 222 -4.79 -8.08 -3.72
C GLY A 222 -3.71 -9.01 -3.13
N LEU A 223 -2.46 -8.86 -3.56
CA LEU A 223 -1.35 -9.76 -3.22
C LEU A 223 -0.49 -9.29 -2.05
N ASN A 224 -0.41 -7.99 -1.79
CA ASN A 224 0.37 -7.43 -0.68
C ASN A 224 -0.11 -7.93 0.68
N ARG A 225 -1.35 -8.44 0.78
CA ARG A 225 -1.84 -9.12 1.99
C ARG A 225 -1.25 -10.51 2.20
N GLN A 226 -0.76 -11.17 1.15
CA GLN A 226 -0.08 -12.47 1.20
C GLN A 226 1.44 -12.31 1.36
N LEU A 227 2.02 -11.26 0.77
CA LEU A 227 3.47 -10.96 0.87
C LEU A 227 3.90 -10.41 2.24
N ALA A 228 2.96 -9.90 3.04
CA ALA A 228 3.20 -9.37 4.39
C ALA A 228 2.80 -10.33 5.53
N GLY A 229 2.44 -11.58 5.21
CA GLY A 229 1.94 -12.60 6.14
C GLY A 229 2.98 -13.61 6.60
#